data_AF-K8Y3E7-F1
#
_entry.id   AF-K8Y3E7-F1
#
_cell.length_a   1.000
_cell.length_b   1.000
_cell.length_c   1.000
_cell.angle_alpha   90.00
_cell.angle_beta   90.00
_cell.angle_gamma   90.00
#
_symmetry.space_group_name_H-M   'P 1'
#
loop_
_entity.id
_entity.type
_entity.pdbx_description
1 polymer ?
#
loop_
_entity_poly.entity_id
_entity_poly.type
_entity_poly.pdbx_seq_one_letter_code
_entity_poly.pdbx_strand_id
1 'polypeptide(L)'
;MNEPNSLEKRIELTETLISFLSKDFFLKLKSNLEEWPRTYEFTYLEKSYKAVFSVFGSFTLIPNDIKQTAGSSPIYYLSLCDDAYQRLVWTKPDGEIADDPKQIFEELKQYIQIFETSISKIYPKEEQI
;
A
#
# COMPACT_ATOMS: atom_id res chain seq x y z
N MET A 1 -18.13 -6.68 -25.08
CA MET A 1 -17.29 -5.55 -24.62
C MET A 1 -17.17 -5.70 -23.11
N ASN A 2 -15.97 -5.84 -22.57
CA ASN A 2 -15.78 -5.91 -21.12
C ASN A 2 -16.07 -4.53 -20.54
N GLU A 3 -16.91 -4.45 -19.52
CA GLU A 3 -17.24 -3.19 -18.85
C GLU A 3 -15.96 -2.50 -18.35
N PRO A 4 -15.84 -1.17 -18.47
CA PRO A 4 -14.66 -0.42 -18.01
C PRO A 4 -14.30 -0.68 -16.54
N ASN A 5 -15.31 -1.05 -15.75
CA ASN A 5 -15.22 -1.32 -14.32
C ASN A 5 -15.38 -2.82 -13.98
N SER A 6 -15.00 -3.72 -14.88
CA SER A 6 -15.07 -5.16 -14.60
C SER A 6 -14.10 -5.58 -13.49
N LEU A 7 -14.42 -6.67 -12.80
CA LEU A 7 -13.51 -7.29 -11.82
C LEU A 7 -12.16 -7.64 -12.46
N GLU A 8 -12.17 -8.12 -13.70
CA GLU A 8 -10.96 -8.42 -14.47
C GLU A 8 -10.07 -7.18 -14.62
N LYS A 9 -10.66 -6.02 -14.94
CA LYS A 9 -9.90 -4.78 -15.09
C LYS A 9 -9.31 -4.29 -13.77
N ARG A 10 -10.06 -4.44 -12.67
CA ARG A 10 -9.56 -4.14 -11.32
C ARG A 10 -8.38 -5.02 -10.94
N ILE A 11 -8.45 -6.31 -11.24
CA ILE A 11 -7.35 -7.26 -11.02
C ILE A 11 -6.14 -6.86 -11.86
N GLU A 12 -6.32 -6.57 -13.16
CA GLU A 12 -5.23 -6.15 -14.08
C GLU A 12 -4.49 -4.91 -13.56
N LEU A 13 -5.22 -3.87 -13.14
CA LEU A 13 -4.65 -2.64 -12.60
C LEU A 13 -3.96 -2.87 -11.25
N THR A 14 -4.52 -3.74 -10.41
CA THR A 14 -3.91 -4.14 -9.13
C THR A 14 -2.60 -4.89 -9.34
N GLU A 15 -2.57 -5.84 -10.27
CA GLU A 15 -1.34 -6.57 -10.62
C GLU A 15 -0.30 -5.66 -11.26
N THR A 16 -0.72 -4.67 -12.04
CA THR A 16 0.17 -3.64 -12.60
C THR A 16 0.85 -2.84 -11.48
N LEU A 17 0.10 -2.40 -10.46
CA LEU A 17 0.66 -1.70 -9.32
C LEU A 17 1.60 -2.61 -8.50
N ILE A 18 1.21 -3.85 -8.22
CA ILE A 18 2.07 -4.84 -7.53
C ILE A 18 3.38 -5.00 -8.30
N SER A 19 3.31 -5.23 -9.61
CA SER A 19 4.49 -5.40 -10.48
C SER A 19 5.38 -4.18 -10.46
N PHE A 20 4.81 -2.97 -10.52
CA PHE A 20 5.56 -1.74 -10.44
C PHE A 20 6.31 -1.62 -9.10
N LEU A 21 5.60 -1.75 -7.98
CA LEU A 21 6.17 -1.64 -6.64
C LEU A 21 7.23 -2.71 -6.36
N SER A 22 7.08 -3.91 -6.93
CA SER A 22 8.02 -5.02 -6.75
C SER A 22 9.42 -4.78 -7.33
N LYS A 23 9.58 -3.74 -8.17
CA LYS A 23 10.87 -3.36 -8.75
C LYS A 23 11.80 -2.72 -7.73
N ASP A 24 11.23 -1.94 -6.81
CA ASP A 24 11.97 -1.16 -5.82
C ASP A 24 11.77 -1.71 -4.40
N PHE A 25 10.58 -2.22 -4.09
CA PHE A 25 10.33 -2.96 -2.85
C PHE A 25 10.49 -4.45 -3.13
N PHE A 26 11.33 -5.13 -2.34
CA PHE A 26 11.42 -6.59 -2.37
C PHE A 26 10.17 -7.21 -1.72
N LEU A 27 9.08 -7.26 -2.48
CA LEU A 27 7.78 -7.76 -2.05
C LEU A 27 7.80 -9.29 -1.95
N LYS A 28 7.79 -9.82 -0.73
CA LYS A 28 7.66 -11.25 -0.45
C LYS A 28 6.20 -11.61 -0.21
N LEU A 29 5.59 -12.36 -1.13
CA LEU A 29 4.23 -12.86 -0.97
C LEU A 29 4.12 -13.75 0.29
N LYS A 30 3.09 -13.50 1.11
CA LYS A 30 2.78 -14.26 2.34
C LYS A 30 1.43 -14.97 2.29
N SER A 31 0.49 -14.51 1.48
CA SER A 31 -0.76 -15.21 1.21
C SER A 31 -0.59 -16.29 0.14
N ASN A 32 -1.63 -17.08 -0.10
CA ASN A 32 -1.73 -17.88 -1.32
C ASN A 32 -1.82 -16.95 -2.55
N LEU A 33 -1.14 -17.30 -3.65
CA LEU A 33 -1.11 -16.51 -4.89
C LEU A 33 -2.48 -16.51 -5.60
N GLU A 34 -3.22 -17.61 -5.49
CA GLU A 34 -4.52 -17.81 -6.11
C GLU A 34 -5.66 -17.18 -5.29
N GLU A 35 -5.39 -16.77 -4.05
CA GLU A 35 -6.38 -16.22 -3.14
C GLU A 35 -6.21 -14.72 -2.95
N TRP A 36 -7.33 -14.05 -2.70
CA TRP A 36 -7.40 -12.65 -2.32
C TRP A 36 -7.95 -12.53 -0.90
N PRO A 37 -7.50 -11.53 -0.11
CA PRO A 37 -6.53 -10.49 -0.46
C PRO A 37 -5.09 -11.01 -0.53
N ARG A 38 -4.30 -10.47 -1.47
CA ARG A 38 -2.88 -10.78 -1.59
C ARG A 38 -2.09 -9.94 -0.61
N THR A 39 -1.30 -10.60 0.23
CA THR A 39 -0.49 -9.94 1.25
C THR A 39 0.98 -10.14 0.94
N TYR A 40 1.71 -9.03 0.85
CA TYR A 40 3.16 -9.00 0.68
C TYR A 40 3.80 -8.38 1.91
N GLU A 41 4.96 -8.89 2.29
CA GLU A 41 5.85 -8.24 3.24
C GLU A 41 7.09 -7.72 2.54
N PHE A 42 7.61 -6.59 3.00
CA PHE A 42 8.87 -6.06 2.53
C PHE A 42 9.57 -5.27 3.64
N THR A 43 10.88 -5.07 3.46
CA THR A 43 11.69 -4.25 4.36
C THR A 43 12.07 -2.96 3.66
N TYR A 44 11.90 -1.83 4.34
CA TYR A 44 12.36 -0.52 3.89
C TYR A 44 12.89 0.26 5.09
N LEU A 45 14.07 0.90 4.95
CA LEU A 45 14.74 1.59 6.06
C LEU A 45 14.89 0.73 7.32
N GLU A 46 15.25 -0.55 7.16
CA GLU A 46 15.39 -1.54 8.25
C GLU A 46 14.10 -1.86 9.01
N LYS A 47 12.95 -1.38 8.53
CA LYS A 47 11.62 -1.63 9.09
C LYS A 47 10.79 -2.53 8.19
N SER A 48 9.97 -3.37 8.81
CA SER A 48 9.11 -4.30 8.09
C SER A 48 7.72 -3.72 7.89
N TYR A 49 7.19 -3.87 6.68
CA TYR A 49 5.84 -3.44 6.30
C TYR A 49 5.09 -4.55 5.58
N LYS A 50 3.77 -4.42 5.60
CA LYS A 50 2.82 -5.26 4.92
C LYS A 50 2.05 -4.44 3.90
N ALA A 51 2.07 -4.89 2.66
CA ALA A 51 1.25 -4.39 1.57
C ALA A 51 0.10 -5.38 1.32
N VAL A 52 -1.14 -4.93 1.48
CA VAL A 52 -2.35 -5.75 1.28
C VAL A 52 -3.09 -5.24 0.06
N PHE A 53 -3.34 -6.14 -0.89
CA PHE A 53 -4.09 -5.86 -2.11
C PHE A 53 -5.38 -6.67 -2.15
N SER A 54 -6.50 -6.02 -2.46
CA SER A 54 -7.82 -6.66 -2.59
C SER A 54 -8.16 -6.96 -4.05
N VAL A 55 -8.96 -8.01 -4.27
CA VAL A 55 -9.51 -8.35 -5.59
C VAL A 55 -10.36 -7.21 -6.18
N PHE A 56 -10.93 -6.37 -5.32
CA PHE A 56 -11.75 -5.22 -5.74
C PHE A 56 -10.91 -3.98 -6.07
N GLY A 57 -9.58 -4.06 -6.04
CA GLY A 57 -8.71 -2.94 -6.35
C GLY A 57 -8.54 -1.98 -5.19
N SER A 58 -8.24 -2.49 -3.99
CA SER A 58 -7.75 -1.65 -2.89
C SER A 58 -6.33 -2.03 -2.54
N PHE A 59 -5.54 -1.05 -2.10
CA PHE A 59 -4.17 -1.22 -1.64
C PHE A 59 -4.00 -0.54 -0.28
N THR A 60 -3.44 -1.27 0.68
CA THR A 60 -3.19 -0.77 2.04
C THR A 60 -1.75 -1.04 2.43
N LEU A 61 -1.06 -0.02 2.95
CA LEU A 61 0.25 -0.16 3.58
C LEU A 61 0.11 -0.15 5.11
N ILE A 62 0.67 -1.17 5.75
CA ILE A 62 0.58 -1.39 7.20
C ILE A 62 1.99 -1.66 7.75
N PRO A 63 2.46 -0.93 8.78
CA PRO A 63 3.68 -1.28 9.50
C PRO A 63 3.55 -2.64 10.19
N ASN A 64 4.55 -3.51 10.05
CA ASN A 64 4.58 -4.81 10.76
C ASN A 64 5.16 -4.69 12.16
N ASP A 65 6.09 -3.76 12.33
CA ASP A 65 6.96 -3.72 13.50
C ASP A 65 6.53 -2.60 14.43
N ILE A 66 5.59 -2.84 15.34
CA ILE A 66 5.62 -2.10 16.61
C ILE A 66 5.20 -3.04 17.74
N LYS A 67 5.87 -2.89 18.86
CA LYS A 67 5.44 -3.19 20.24
C LYS A 67 4.05 -2.60 20.62
N GLN A 68 3.16 -2.36 19.66
CA GLN A 68 1.80 -1.88 19.80
C GLN A 68 0.86 -3.08 19.95
N THR A 69 0.49 -3.33 21.19
CA THR A 69 -0.76 -3.99 21.56
C THR A 69 -1.92 -3.32 20.82
N ALA A 70 -2.70 -4.12 20.08
CA ALA A 70 -3.90 -3.76 19.32
C ALA A 70 -3.69 -2.98 18.00
N GLY A 71 -3.53 -3.72 16.89
CA GLY A 71 -3.80 -3.28 15.52
C GLY A 71 -2.89 -2.16 15.00
N SER A 72 -1.87 -2.51 14.22
CA SER A 72 -1.13 -1.49 13.46
C SER A 72 -2.08 -0.78 12.49
N SER A 73 -2.24 0.53 12.68
CA SER A 73 -3.09 1.34 11.82
C SER A 73 -2.47 1.45 10.42
N PRO A 74 -3.27 1.37 9.35
CA PRO A 74 -2.80 1.68 8.01
C PRO A 74 -2.15 3.06 7.95
N ILE A 75 -1.03 3.17 7.25
CA ILE A 75 -0.35 4.45 7.03
C ILE A 75 -0.55 4.98 5.61
N TYR A 76 -1.09 4.16 4.72
CA TYR A 76 -1.43 4.55 3.35
C TYR A 76 -2.55 3.67 2.81
N TYR A 77 -3.46 4.25 2.03
CA TYR A 77 -4.58 3.55 1.42
C TYR A 77 -4.91 4.13 0.04
N LEU A 78 -5.16 3.26 -0.93
CA LEU A 78 -5.74 3.60 -2.22
C LEU A 78 -6.87 2.64 -2.58
N SER A 79 -7.84 3.14 -3.35
CA SER A 79 -8.88 2.34 -3.97
C SER A 79 -9.06 2.72 -5.44
N LEU A 80 -9.31 1.73 -6.29
CA LEU A 80 -9.73 1.91 -7.67
C LEU A 80 -11.18 2.40 -7.70
N CYS A 81 -11.36 3.62 -8.21
CA CYS A 81 -12.66 4.28 -8.37
C CYS A 81 -12.80 4.79 -9.82
N ASP A 82 -14.04 4.96 -10.28
CA ASP A 82 -14.29 5.57 -11.58
C ASP A 82 -14.03 7.09 -11.50
N ASP A 83 -13.24 7.61 -12.44
CA ASP A 83 -13.12 9.05 -12.66
C ASP A 83 -14.37 9.61 -13.35
N ALA A 84 -14.38 10.94 -13.59
CA ALA A 84 -15.46 11.61 -14.31
C ALA A 84 -15.68 11.10 -15.75
N TYR A 85 -14.74 10.33 -16.30
CA TYR A 85 -14.76 9.74 -17.63
C TYR A 85 -14.94 8.21 -17.60
N GLN A 86 -15.36 7.64 -16.46
CA GLN A 86 -15.58 6.20 -16.27
C GLN A 86 -14.31 5.36 -16.46
N ARG A 87 -13.13 5.95 -16.21
CA ARG A 87 -11.86 5.23 -16.16
C ARG A 87 -11.56 4.86 -14.72
N LEU A 88 -11.22 3.60 -14.50
CA LEU A 88 -10.72 3.14 -13.22
C LEU A 88 -9.37 3.78 -12.91
N VAL A 89 -9.31 4.56 -11.84
CA VAL A 89 -8.12 5.25 -11.37
C VAL A 89 -7.88 5.00 -9.88
N TRP A 90 -6.62 4.96 -9.48
CA TRP A 90 -6.27 4.91 -8.06
C TRP A 90 -6.62 6.22 -7.36
N THR A 91 -7.36 6.13 -6.26
CA THR A 91 -7.89 7.29 -5.54
C THR A 91 -7.64 7.13 -4.04
N LYS A 92 -7.30 8.23 -3.37
CA LYS A 92 -7.14 8.34 -1.92
C LYS A 92 -8.50 8.48 -1.22
N PRO A 93 -8.58 8.28 0.10
CA PRO A 93 -9.82 8.44 0.87
C PRO A 93 -10.46 9.84 0.78
N ASP A 94 -9.66 10.88 0.54
CA ASP A 94 -10.12 12.26 0.37
C ASP A 94 -10.62 12.58 -1.04
N GLY A 95 -10.54 11.62 -1.97
CA GLY A 95 -10.95 11.76 -3.36
C GLY A 95 -9.83 12.24 -4.29
N GLU A 96 -8.61 12.47 -3.80
CA GLU A 96 -7.48 12.79 -4.67
C GLU A 96 -7.10 11.60 -5.56
N ILE A 97 -6.93 11.85 -6.86
CA ILE A 97 -6.47 10.85 -7.81
C ILE A 97 -4.95 10.72 -7.72
N ALA A 98 -4.48 9.48 -7.61
CA ALA A 98 -3.07 9.11 -7.55
C ALA A 98 -2.81 7.95 -8.53
N ASP A 99 -3.01 8.19 -9.83
CA ASP A 99 -2.99 7.13 -10.85
C ASP A 99 -1.63 6.94 -11.56
N ASP A 100 -0.64 7.80 -11.29
CA ASP A 100 0.73 7.59 -11.74
C ASP A 100 1.47 6.65 -10.78
N PRO A 101 1.93 5.45 -11.20
CA PRO A 101 2.68 4.53 -10.35
C PRO A 101 3.92 5.15 -9.71
N LYS A 102 4.58 6.09 -10.39
CA LYS A 102 5.74 6.81 -9.83
C LYS A 102 5.32 7.72 -8.68
N GLN A 103 4.21 8.45 -8.85
CA GLN A 103 3.64 9.28 -7.79
C GLN A 103 3.27 8.40 -6.59
N ILE A 104 2.55 7.29 -6.80
CA ILE A 104 2.20 6.35 -5.72
C ILE A 104 3.45 5.89 -4.97
N PHE A 105 4.52 5.55 -5.68
CA PHE A 105 5.77 5.11 -5.08
C PHE A 105 6.47 6.19 -4.24
N GLU A 106 6.55 7.42 -4.76
CA GLU A 106 7.12 8.54 -4.01
C GLU A 106 6.29 8.87 -2.76
N GLU A 107 4.95 8.86 -2.87
CA GLU A 107 4.06 9.06 -1.74
C GLU A 107 4.24 7.96 -0.69
N LEU A 108 4.31 6.69 -1.08
CA LEU A 108 4.55 5.58 -0.15
C LEU A 108 5.81 5.79 0.69
N LYS A 109 6.92 6.22 0.06
CA LYS A 109 8.17 6.53 0.78
C LYS A 109 7.99 7.69 1.76
N GLN A 110 7.26 8.73 1.36
CA GLN A 110 6.97 9.88 2.23
C GLN A 110 6.13 9.47 3.45
N TYR A 111 5.07 8.68 3.26
CA TYR A 111 4.23 8.21 4.36
C TYR A 111 5.00 7.31 5.32
N ILE A 112 5.87 6.42 4.80
CA ILE A 112 6.78 5.63 5.64
C ILE A 112 7.71 6.55 6.45
N GLN A 113 8.33 7.54 5.81
CA GLN A 113 9.24 8.46 6.49
C GLN A 113 8.55 9.29 7.57
N ILE A 114 7.34 9.80 7.30
CA ILE A 114 6.52 10.55 8.26
C ILE A 114 6.19 9.65 9.47
N PHE A 115 5.78 8.41 9.21
CA PHE A 115 5.45 7.45 10.24
C PHE A 115 6.67 7.16 11.15
N GLU A 116 7.80 6.76 10.57
CA GLU A 116 9.00 6.43 11.33
C GLU A 116 9.56 7.63 12.12
N THR A 117 9.51 8.83 11.52
CA THR A 117 9.89 10.08 12.20
C THR A 117 8.97 10.38 13.39
N SER A 118 7.66 10.16 13.22
CA SER A 118 6.68 10.39 14.29
C SER A 118 6.83 9.40 15.43
N ILE A 119 7.05 8.13 15.13
CA ILE A 119 7.34 7.09 16.14
C ILE A 119 8.65 7.41 16.89
N SER A 120 9.69 7.84 16.19
CA SER A 120 10.98 8.22 16.81
C SER A 120 10.86 9.42 17.75
N LYS A 121 9.91 10.33 17.52
CA LYS A 121 9.63 11.45 18.44
C LYS A 121 8.87 11.02 19.69
N ILE A 122 8.03 9.99 19.59
CA ILE A 122 7.24 9.45 20.71
C ILE A 122 8.12 8.57 21.61
N TYR A 123 9.01 7.79 20.99
CA TYR A 123 10.01 6.96 21.66
C TYR A 123 11.40 7.48 21.30
N PRO A 124 11.79 8.68 21.77
CA PRO A 124 13.19 9.06 21.70
C PRO A 124 13.95 7.93 22.39
N LYS A 125 14.97 7.37 21.74
CA LYS A 125 15.78 6.28 22.28
C LYS A 125 15.93 6.49 23.78
N GLU A 126 15.49 5.51 24.58
CA GLU A 126 16.00 5.35 25.94
C GLU A 126 17.49 5.03 25.79
N GLU A 127 18.30 6.07 25.52
CA GLU A 127 19.73 6.02 25.67
C GLU A 127 20.00 6.01 27.17
N GLN A 128 20.10 4.77 27.66
CA GLN A 128 21.07 4.29 28.65
C GLN A 128 21.13 5.02 30.00
N ILE A 129 20.74 4.30 31.05
CA ILE A 129 21.60 4.11 32.23
C ILE A 129 21.65 2.61 32.53
#